data_AF-A0A5C6AXV6-F1
#
_entry.id   AF-A0A5C6AXV6-F1
#
_cell.length_a   1.000
_cell.length_b   1.000
_cell.length_c   1.000
_cell.angle_alpha   90.00
_cell.angle_beta   90.00
_cell.angle_gamma   90.00
#
_symmetry.space_group_name_H-M   'P 1'
#
loop_
_entity.id
_entity.type
_entity.pdbx_description
1 polymer ?
#
loop_
_entity_poly.entity_id
_entity_poly.type
_entity_poly.pdbx_seq_one_letter_code
_entity_poly.pdbx_strand_id
1 'polypeptide(L)'
;MCSGCVRRRMTVRTSPPGATVSVDNQLIGTSPAATSFVYYGTRELRIEKDGYRTETIRRKIKPPWYQLPVLDFVSETLWPGEIRDERIIDVELVPQAIEPTGNVLGRAEMLRSQATGVPVGQ
;
A
#
# COMPACT_ATOMS: atom_id res chain seq x y z
N MET A 1 32.12 -5.22 -19.85
CA MET A 1 31.74 -3.94 -19.23
C MET A 1 30.37 -4.13 -18.60
N CYS A 2 30.31 -4.50 -17.32
CA CYS A 2 29.06 -4.77 -16.62
C CYS A 2 28.66 -3.50 -15.86
N SER A 3 27.87 -2.66 -16.51
CA SER A 3 27.32 -1.42 -15.93
C SER A 3 26.59 -1.70 -14.61
N GLY A 4 26.75 -0.79 -13.65
CA GLY A 4 26.40 -0.96 -12.24
C GLY A 4 25.06 -1.65 -11.98
N CYS A 5 25.11 -2.80 -11.31
CA CYS A 5 23.92 -3.52 -10.86
C CYS A 5 23.35 -2.79 -9.63
N VAL A 6 22.36 -1.92 -9.82
CA VAL A 6 21.65 -1.30 -8.68
C VAL A 6 20.64 -2.31 -8.12
N ARG A 7 20.93 -2.85 -6.94
CA ARG A 7 20.04 -3.75 -6.22
C ARG A 7 19.18 -2.96 -5.25
N ARG A 8 17.86 -3.05 -5.40
CA ARG A 8 16.90 -2.36 -4.53
C ARG A 8 15.97 -3.36 -3.89
N ARG A 9 15.73 -3.23 -2.59
CA ARG A 9 14.94 -4.16 -1.80
C ARG A 9 13.92 -3.39 -0.96
N MET A 10 12.66 -3.77 -1.07
CA MET A 10 11.57 -3.25 -0.26
C MET A 10 11.06 -4.36 0.66
N THR A 11 11.00 -4.09 1.95
CA THR A 11 10.47 -5.01 2.97
C THR A 11 9.19 -4.42 3.53
N VAL A 12 8.08 -5.15 3.44
CA VAL A 12 6.79 -4.76 4.00
C VAL A 12 6.56 -5.55 5.27
N ARG A 13 6.38 -4.83 6.39
CA ARG A 13 6.07 -5.37 7.70
C ARG A 13 4.67 -4.93 8.08
N THR A 14 3.89 -5.83 8.65
CA THR A 14 2.54 -5.50 9.09
C THR A 14 2.39 -5.80 10.57
N SER A 15 1.65 -4.96 11.28
CA SER A 15 1.20 -5.21 12.65
C SER A 15 -0.32 -5.35 12.62
N PRO A 16 -0.88 -6.55 12.89
CA PRO A 16 -0.19 -7.77 13.30
C PRO A 16 0.46 -8.53 12.12
N PRO A 17 1.43 -9.43 12.37
CA PRO A 17 2.09 -10.21 11.31
C PRO A 17 1.14 -11.22 10.69
N GLY A 18 1.55 -11.84 9.57
CA GLY A 18 0.74 -12.86 8.89
C GLY A 18 -0.27 -12.30 7.89
N ALA A 19 -0.11 -11.06 7.45
CA ALA A 19 -0.98 -10.45 6.44
C ALA A 19 -0.46 -10.76 5.04
N THR A 20 -1.37 -10.98 4.09
CA THR A 20 -1.05 -11.14 2.68
C THR A 20 -0.71 -9.78 2.07
N VAL A 21 0.47 -9.67 1.46
CA VAL A 21 0.98 -8.44 0.87
C VAL A 21 1.08 -8.60 -0.65
N SER A 22 0.43 -7.68 -1.36
CA SER A 22 0.50 -7.54 -2.81
C SER A 22 1.04 -6.15 -3.16
N VAL A 23 1.93 -6.08 -4.15
CA VAL A 23 2.52 -4.83 -4.65
C VAL A 23 2.20 -4.73 -6.13
N ASP A 24 1.58 -3.63 -6.58
CA ASP A 24 1.28 -3.43 -8.01
C ASP A 24 0.40 -4.55 -8.59
N ASN A 25 -0.62 -4.99 -7.84
CA ASN A 25 -1.44 -6.18 -8.12
C ASN A 25 -0.68 -7.52 -8.18
N GLN A 26 0.62 -7.57 -7.86
CA GLN A 26 1.38 -8.80 -7.78
C GLN A 26 1.49 -9.29 -6.33
N LEU A 27 1.04 -10.51 -6.07
CA LEU A 27 1.19 -11.16 -4.77
C LEU A 27 2.67 -11.41 -4.46
N ILE A 28 3.17 -10.84 -3.36
CA ILE A 28 4.55 -11.02 -2.90
C ILE A 28 4.62 -12.16 -1.87
N GLY A 29 3.61 -12.27 -1.00
CA GLY A 29 3.53 -13.30 0.02
C GLY A 29 3.03 -12.77 1.36
N THR A 30 3.35 -13.49 2.44
CA THR A 30 2.89 -13.15 3.79
C THR A 30 3.90 -12.28 4.53
N SER A 31 3.42 -11.29 5.27
CA SER A 31 4.24 -10.36 6.05
C SER A 31 4.96 -11.06 7.21
N PRO A 32 6.24 -10.71 7.51
CA PRO A 32 7.07 -9.74 6.79
C PRO A 32 7.55 -10.27 5.42
N ALA A 33 7.26 -9.54 4.35
CA ALA A 33 7.56 -9.93 2.97
C ALA A 33 8.58 -8.97 2.34
N ALA A 34 9.58 -9.49 1.63
CA ALA A 34 10.58 -8.68 0.94
C ALA A 34 10.52 -8.90 -0.57
N THR A 35 10.59 -7.82 -1.35
CA THR A 35 10.60 -7.88 -2.81
C THR A 35 11.62 -6.90 -3.39
N SER A 36 12.24 -7.27 -4.51
CA SER A 36 13.13 -6.38 -5.27
C SER A 36 12.32 -5.53 -6.23
N PHE A 37 12.69 -4.26 -6.41
CA PHE A 37 12.03 -3.38 -7.38
C PHE A 37 13.06 -2.69 -8.29
N VAL A 38 12.64 -2.42 -9.54
CA VAL A 38 13.52 -1.81 -10.56
C VAL A 38 13.25 -0.31 -10.70
N TYR A 39 11.98 0.08 -10.76
CA TYR A 39 11.57 1.46 -11.05
C TYR A 39 11.06 2.20 -9.81
N TYR A 40 11.56 3.44 -9.64
CA TYR A 40 11.03 4.42 -8.68
C TYR A 40 9.71 5.01 -9.18
N GLY A 41 8.80 5.31 -8.26
CA GLY A 41 7.46 5.77 -8.60
C GLY A 41 6.48 5.58 -7.46
N THR A 42 5.20 5.82 -7.75
CA THR A 42 4.10 5.49 -6.84
C THR A 42 3.78 4.01 -7.00
N ARG A 43 3.90 3.25 -5.94
CA ARG A 43 3.51 1.84 -5.89
C ARG A 43 2.26 1.70 -5.04
N GLU A 44 1.33 0.88 -5.50
CA GLU A 44 0.16 0.49 -4.73
C GLU A 44 0.47 -0.78 -3.95
N LEU A 45 0.38 -0.70 -2.63
CA LEU A 45 0.50 -1.83 -1.73
C LEU A 45 -0.90 -2.19 -1.25
N ARG A 46 -1.30 -3.43 -1.44
CA ARG A 46 -2.55 -3.99 -0.95
C ARG A 46 -2.22 -5.00 0.13
N ILE A 47 -2.69 -4.76 1.34
CA ILE A 47 -2.50 -5.63 2.49
C ILE A 47 -3.85 -6.19 2.91
N GLU A 48 -3.92 -7.52 2.98
CA GLU A 48 -5.13 -8.26 3.30
C GLU A 48 -4.87 -9.21 4.46
N LYS A 49 -5.75 -9.22 5.46
CA LYS A 49 -5.68 -10.13 6.59
C LYS A 49 -7.08 -10.47 7.09
N ASP A 50 -7.30 -11.73 7.42
CA ASP A 50 -8.56 -12.20 7.97
C ASP A 50 -8.90 -11.50 9.30
N GLY A 51 -10.13 -11.00 9.42
CA GLY A 51 -10.59 -10.20 10.57
C GLY A 51 -10.11 -8.75 10.59
N TYR A 52 -9.35 -8.31 9.58
CA TYR A 52 -8.87 -6.92 9.44
C TYR A 52 -9.39 -6.30 8.15
N ARG A 53 -9.45 -4.97 8.13
CA ARG A 53 -9.78 -4.22 6.92
C ARG A 53 -8.66 -4.37 5.89
N THR A 54 -9.04 -4.61 4.62
CA THR A 54 -8.11 -4.53 3.49
C THR A 54 -7.63 -3.09 3.33
N GLU A 55 -6.33 -2.88 3.48
CA GLU A 55 -5.71 -1.57 3.37
C GLU A 55 -4.97 -1.45 2.04
N THR A 56 -5.35 -0.46 1.24
CA THR A 56 -4.69 -0.11 -0.03
C THR A 56 -3.93 1.19 0.13
N ILE A 57 -2.61 1.11 0.17
CA ILE A 57 -1.71 2.24 0.44
C ILE A 57 -0.89 2.55 -0.81
N ARG A 58 -0.96 3.80 -1.27
CA ARG A 58 -0.11 4.29 -2.37
C ARG A 58 1.14 4.95 -1.79
N ARG A 59 2.29 4.27 -1.85
CA ARG A 59 3.57 4.84 -1.42
C ARG A 59 4.39 5.33 -2.60
N LYS A 60 4.74 6.62 -2.58
CA LYS A 60 5.67 7.22 -3.54
C LYS A 60 7.11 6.96 -3.09
N ILE A 61 7.78 6.05 -3.78
CA ILE A 61 9.20 5.77 -3.59
C ILE A 61 9.97 6.80 -4.42
N LYS A 62 10.47 7.86 -3.75
CA LYS A 62 11.27 8.89 -4.43
C LYS A 62 12.63 8.32 -4.87
N PRO A 63 13.08 8.61 -6.11
CA PRO A 63 14.43 8.29 -6.51
C PRO A 63 15.43 9.07 -5.64
N PRO A 64 16.62 8.51 -5.42
CA PRO A 64 17.69 9.22 -4.75
C PRO A 64 18.17 10.41 -5.60
N TRP A 65 18.70 11.42 -4.91
CA TRP A 65 19.12 12.71 -5.46
C TRP A 65 20.15 12.62 -6.59
N TYR A 66 20.94 11.55 -6.65
CA TYR A 66 21.97 11.29 -7.68
C TYR A 66 21.42 10.74 -9.01
N GLN A 67 20.10 10.67 -9.22
CA GLN A 67 19.49 10.24 -10.49
C GLN A 67 18.79 11.39 -11.26
N LEU A 68 19.05 12.65 -10.90
CA LEU A 68 18.50 13.81 -11.59
C LEU A 68 19.37 14.18 -12.81
N PRO A 69 18.77 14.42 -14.01
CA PRO A 69 19.49 14.52 -15.28
C PRO A 69 20.41 15.74 -15.42
N VAL A 70 20.38 16.70 -14.48
CA VAL A 70 21.20 17.92 -14.55
C VAL A 70 22.63 17.69 -13.99
N LEU A 71 22.87 16.54 -13.36
CA LEU A 71 24.18 16.08 -12.87
C LEU A 71 24.64 14.76 -13.57
N ASP A 72 24.05 14.47 -14.74
CA ASP A 72 24.24 13.23 -15.50
C ASP A 72 25.64 13.11 -16.12
N PHE A 73 26.36 14.22 -16.31
CA PHE A 73 27.67 14.20 -16.97
C PHE A 73 28.88 14.04 -16.03
N VAL A 74 28.72 14.17 -14.71
CA VAL A 74 29.86 14.13 -13.75
C VAL A 74 29.81 12.92 -12.82
N SER A 75 28.67 12.22 -12.72
CA SER A 75 28.49 11.12 -11.76
C SER A 75 28.84 9.73 -12.31
N GLU A 76 28.80 9.51 -13.63
CA GLU A 76 29.18 8.22 -14.24
C GLU A 76 30.70 7.95 -14.22
N THR A 77 31.53 8.98 -13.99
CA THR A 77 33.00 8.85 -13.98
C THR A 77 33.57 8.49 -12.60
N LEU A 78 32.82 8.66 -11.50
CA LEU A 78 33.43 8.72 -10.16
C LEU A 78 32.85 7.80 -9.07
N TRP A 79 31.80 7.00 -9.30
CA TRP A 79 31.25 6.14 -8.24
C TRP A 79 31.27 4.62 -8.56
N PRO A 80 32.36 3.91 -8.26
CA PRO A 80 32.51 2.45 -8.48
C PRO A 80 31.76 1.56 -7.44
N GLY A 81 30.78 2.10 -6.70
CA GLY A 81 30.13 1.39 -5.59
C GLY A 81 28.79 0.72 -5.94
N GLU A 82 28.54 -0.49 -5.41
CA GLU A 82 27.21 -1.11 -5.43
C GLU A 82 26.21 -0.27 -4.63
N ILE A 83 25.27 0.38 -5.29
CA ILE A 83 24.19 1.12 -4.62
C ILE A 83 23.14 0.12 -4.13
N ARG A 84 23.06 -0.06 -2.80
CA ARG A 84 22.05 -0.87 -2.12
C ARG A 84 21.01 0.05 -1.48
N ASP A 85 19.81 0.13 -2.06
CA ASP A 85 18.68 0.88 -1.48
C ASP A 85 17.74 -0.14 -0.82
N GLU A 86 17.71 -0.12 0.51
CA GLU A 86 16.88 -1.00 1.33
C GLU A 86 15.85 -0.17 2.08
N ARG A 87 14.57 -0.46 1.88
CA ARG A 87 13.46 0.29 2.51
C ARG A 87 12.55 -0.65 3.28
N ILE A 88 12.21 -0.25 4.50
CA ILE A 88 11.26 -0.96 5.35
C ILE A 88 9.99 -0.11 5.43
N ILE A 89 8.84 -0.74 5.18
CA ILE A 89 7.52 -0.11 5.25
C ILE A 89 6.74 -0.85 6.31
N ASP A 90 6.48 -0.17 7.43
CA ASP A 90 5.62 -0.66 8.50
C ASP A 90 4.18 -0.20 8.26
N VAL A 91 3.25 -1.15 8.33
CA VAL A 91 1.81 -0.94 8.12
C VAL A 91 1.05 -1.47 9.32
N GLU A 92 0.23 -0.62 9.93
CA GLU A 92 -0.65 -1.00 11.01
C GLU A 92 -2.04 -1.31 10.45
N LEU A 93 -2.56 -2.51 10.76
CA LEU A 93 -3.85 -2.97 10.25
C LEU A 93 -4.96 -2.63 11.23
N VAL A 94 -6.05 -2.08 10.71
CA VAL A 94 -7.24 -1.76 11.49
C VAL A 94 -8.17 -2.97 11.51
N PRO A 95 -8.61 -3.44 12.69
CA PRO A 95 -9.56 -4.55 12.77
C PRO A 95 -10.88 -4.18 12.08
N GLN A 96 -11.47 -5.14 11.38
CA GLN A 96 -12.76 -4.91 10.75
C GLN A 96 -13.84 -4.94 11.83
N ALA A 97 -14.37 -3.77 12.20
CA ALA A 97 -15.56 -3.72 13.04
C ALA A 97 -16.72 -4.36 12.27
N ILE A 98 -17.11 -5.56 12.69
CA ILE A 98 -18.34 -6.21 12.24
C ILE A 98 -19.46 -5.41 12.89
N GLU A 99 -20.09 -4.50 12.14
CA GLU A 99 -21.26 -3.74 12.60
C GLU A 99 -22.33 -4.76 13.07
N PRO A 100 -22.67 -4.84 14.37
CA PRO A 100 -23.66 -5.79 14.84
C PRO A 100 -25.03 -5.44 14.27
N THR A 101 -25.76 -6.45 13.78
CA THR A 101 -27.03 -6.33 13.04
C THR A 101 -28.12 -5.49 13.75
N GLY A 102 -28.02 -5.27 15.05
CA GLY A 102 -28.94 -4.41 15.81
C GLY A 102 -29.02 -2.96 15.29
N ASN A 103 -27.92 -2.39 14.78
CA ASN A 103 -27.91 -1.00 14.27
C ASN A 103 -28.41 -0.85 12.84
N VAL A 104 -28.42 -1.92 12.02
CA VAL A 104 -28.94 -1.84 10.64
C VAL A 104 -30.47 -1.85 10.61
N LEU A 105 -31.12 -2.51 11.58
CA LEU A 105 -32.58 -2.53 11.72
C LEU A 105 -33.15 -1.12 12.04
N GLY A 106 -32.51 -0.39 12.95
CA GLY A 106 -32.94 0.97 13.31
C GLY A 106 -32.83 1.97 12.16
N ARG A 107 -31.76 1.89 11.34
CA ARG A 107 -31.63 2.71 10.12
C ARG A 107 -32.65 2.33 9.05
N ALA A 108 -32.95 1.04 8.88
CA ALA A 108 -33.95 0.58 7.92
C ALA A 108 -35.36 1.10 8.29
N GLU A 109 -35.73 1.05 9.56
CA GLU A 109 -37.02 1.57 10.05
C GLU A 109 -37.12 3.08 9.86
N MET A 110 -36.03 3.82 10.13
CA MET A 110 -35.97 5.28 9.98
C MET A 110 -36.03 5.73 8.51
N LEU A 111 -35.53 4.93 7.57
CA LEU A 111 -35.70 5.15 6.13
C LEU A 111 -37.13 4.80 5.67
N ARG A 112 -37.70 3.73 6.22
CA ARG A 112 -39.05 3.27 5.89
C ARG A 112 -40.13 4.24 6.38
N SER A 113 -39.98 4.82 7.56
CA SER A 113 -40.90 5.82 8.11
C SER A 113 -40.86 7.14 7.32
N GLN A 114 -39.69 7.56 6.82
CA GLN A 114 -39.56 8.71 5.93
C GLN A 114 -40.21 8.49 4.56
N ALA A 115 -40.13 7.28 4.01
CA ALA A 115 -40.78 6.94 2.73
C ALA A 115 -42.30 6.79 2.85
N THR A 116 -42.80 6.36 4.02
CA THR A 116 -44.23 6.22 4.30
C THR A 116 -44.90 7.57 4.61
N GLY A 117 -44.10 8.59 4.94
CA GLY A 117 -44.54 9.97 5.18
C GLY A 117 -44.76 10.82 3.93
N VAL A 118 -44.75 10.27 2.71
CA VAL A 118 -45.13 11.00 1.50
C VAL A 118 -46.66 11.06 1.42
N PRO A 119 -47.31 12.23 1.64
CA PRO A 119 -48.74 12.35 1.43
C PRO A 119 -49.04 12.19 -0.06
N VAL A 120 -49.66 11.07 -0.44
CA VAL A 120 -50.46 10.98 -1.67
C VAL A 120 -51.75 11.76 -1.39
N GLY A 121 -51.85 12.95 -1.96
CA GLY A 121 -53.11 13.69 -2.10
C GLY A 121 -53.19 15.02 -1.35
N GLN A 122 -52.87 16.11 -2.07
CA GLN A 122 -53.90 16.99 -2.62
C GLN A 122 -53.54 17.36 -4.06
#